data_AF-A0A9D8YQF8-F1
#
_entry.id   AF-A0A9D8YQF8-F1
#
_cell.length_a   1.000
_cell.length_b   1.000
_cell.length_c   1.000
_cell.angle_alpha   90.00
_cell.angle_beta   90.00
_cell.angle_gamma   90.00
#
_symmetry.space_group_name_H-M   'P 1'
#
loop_
_entity.id
_entity.type
_entity.pdbx_description
1 polymer ?
#
loop_
_entity_poly.entity_id
_entity_poly.type
_entity_poly.pdbx_seq_one_letter_code
_entity_poly.pdbx_strand_id
1 'polypeptide(L)'
;MAKSVSVDRKRSILDEAKDGSFFSVEFVKADGTVRKMTCKRQIKSAYANGQYATRKPTSAGKPHLYTAAEVLNMEEGKSAFRTINLETLIRAKVNGIEYKFD
;
A
#
# COMPACT_ATOMS: atom_id res chain seq x y z
N MET A 1 -13.43 -24.71 2.56
CA MET A 1 -13.33 -23.27 2.91
C MET A 1 -11.93 -22.80 2.52
N ALA A 2 -11.80 -21.96 1.50
CA ALA A 2 -10.51 -21.35 1.19
C ALA A 2 -10.11 -20.51 2.42
N LYS A 3 -8.92 -20.74 2.97
CA LYS A 3 -8.40 -19.91 4.07
C LYS A 3 -8.08 -18.54 3.47
N SER A 4 -9.00 -17.60 3.62
CA SER A 4 -8.77 -16.20 3.29
C SER A 4 -7.46 -15.75 3.95
N VAL A 5 -6.56 -15.17 3.16
CA VAL A 5 -5.24 -14.74 3.65
C VAL A 5 -5.42 -13.66 4.70
N SER A 6 -4.76 -13.81 5.86
CA SER A 6 -4.88 -12.83 6.95
C SER A 6 -4.41 -11.44 6.54
N VAL A 7 -4.99 -10.40 7.14
CA VAL A 7 -4.60 -9.00 6.93
C VAL A 7 -3.11 -8.79 7.19
N ASP A 8 -2.57 -9.42 8.24
CA ASP A 8 -1.13 -9.32 8.56
C ASP A 8 -0.24 -9.93 7.47
N ARG A 9 -0.67 -11.05 6.87
CA ARG A 9 0.07 -11.65 5.75
C ARG A 9 0.01 -10.76 4.52
N LYS A 10 -1.15 -10.18 4.19
CA LYS A 10 -1.29 -9.21 3.09
C LYS A 10 -0.39 -8.00 3.31
N ARG A 11 -0.36 -7.44 4.53
CA ARG A 11 0.55 -6.35 4.90
C ARG A 11 2.01 -6.75 4.73
N SER A 12 2.40 -7.91 5.27
CA SER A 12 3.77 -8.43 5.16
C SER A 12 4.23 -8.52 3.70
N ILE A 13 3.35 -8.97 2.79
CA ILE A 13 3.64 -9.06 1.37
C ILE A 13 3.91 -7.67 0.77
N LEU A 14 3.08 -6.67 1.08
CA LEU A 14 3.34 -5.30 0.62
C LEU A 14 4.63 -4.73 1.24
N ASP A 15 4.94 -5.14 2.47
CA ASP A 15 6.17 -4.82 3.17
C ASP A 15 7.41 -5.59 2.69
N GLU A 16 7.29 -6.50 1.72
CA GLU A 16 8.46 -7.06 1.01
C GLU A 16 8.98 -6.11 -0.08
N ALA A 17 8.18 -5.13 -0.53
CA ALA A 17 8.64 -4.14 -1.50
C ALA A 17 9.82 -3.35 -0.90
N LYS A 18 10.92 -3.15 -1.63
CA LYS A 18 12.04 -2.36 -1.09
C LYS A 18 11.59 -0.91 -0.84
N ASP A 19 12.18 -0.23 0.13
CA ASP A 19 11.91 1.18 0.38
C ASP A 19 12.12 2.00 -0.90
N GLY A 20 11.13 2.80 -1.28
CA GLY A 20 11.17 3.57 -2.52
C GLY A 20 10.91 2.76 -3.79
N SER A 21 10.69 1.45 -3.71
CA SER A 21 10.32 0.63 -4.87
C SER A 21 8.83 0.68 -5.17
N PHE A 22 8.49 0.31 -6.40
CA PHE A 22 7.11 0.26 -6.86
C PHE A 22 6.49 -1.12 -6.61
N PHE A 23 5.20 -1.13 -6.33
CA PHE A 23 4.35 -2.32 -6.27
C PHE A 23 2.97 -1.97 -6.85
N SER A 24 2.22 -2.96 -7.30
CA SER A 24 0.86 -2.75 -7.80
C SER A 24 -0.14 -3.47 -6.93
N VAL A 25 -1.33 -2.88 -6.75
CA VAL A 25 -2.42 -3.47 -5.98
C VAL A 25 -3.72 -3.37 -6.75
N GLU A 26 -4.58 -4.35 -6.51
CA GLU A 26 -5.98 -4.34 -6.91
C GLU A 26 -6.83 -4.60 -5.68
N PHE A 27 -7.82 -3.73 -5.43
CA PHE A 27 -8.73 -3.85 -4.30
C PHE A 27 -10.13 -3.38 -4.68
N VAL A 28 -11.13 -3.90 -3.96
CA VAL A 28 -12.52 -3.46 -4.09
C VAL A 28 -12.72 -2.18 -3.30
N LYS A 29 -13.24 -1.13 -3.95
CA LYS A 29 -13.62 0.14 -3.34
C LYS A 29 -14.95 0.00 -2.57
N ALA A 30 -15.27 1.01 -1.77
CA ALA A 30 -16.54 1.08 -1.05
C ALA A 30 -17.78 1.07 -1.98
N ASP A 31 -17.64 1.51 -3.23
CA ASP A 31 -18.69 1.47 -4.26
C ASP A 31 -18.79 0.12 -4.99
N GLY A 32 -18.01 -0.89 -4.57
CA GLY A 32 -17.98 -2.22 -5.19
C GLY A 32 -17.12 -2.32 -6.45
N THR A 33 -16.59 -1.20 -6.96
CA THR A 33 -15.73 -1.23 -8.15
C THR A 33 -14.31 -1.69 -7.81
N VAL A 34 -13.66 -2.42 -8.71
CA VAL A 34 -12.25 -2.80 -8.56
C VAL A 34 -11.37 -1.66 -9.01
N ARG A 35 -10.46 -1.22 -8.14
CA ARG A 35 -9.42 -0.26 -8.48
C ARG A 35 -8.08 -0.96 -8.57
N LYS A 36 -7.38 -0.71 -9.68
CA LYS A 36 -5.98 -1.06 -9.88
C LYS A 36 -5.13 0.20 -9.76
N MET A 37 -4.05 0.15 -8.98
CA MET A 37 -3.11 1.25 -8.86
C MET A 37 -1.68 0.77 -8.67
N THR A 38 -0.74 1.56 -9.18
CA THR A 38 0.69 1.40 -8.90
C THR A 38 1.08 2.37 -7.79
N CYS A 39 1.69 1.80 -6.77
CA CYS A 39 2.12 2.47 -5.56
C CYS A 39 3.64 2.46 -5.45
N LYS A 40 4.20 3.48 -4.82
CA LYS A 40 5.58 3.51 -4.36
C LYS A 40 5.59 3.28 -2.85
N ARG A 41 6.41 2.34 -2.38
CA ARG A 41 6.63 2.15 -0.95
C ARG A 41 7.32 3.39 -0.41
N GLN A 42 6.80 3.92 0.68
CA GLN A 42 7.44 5.03 1.36
C GLN A 42 8.80 4.57 1.90
N ILE A 43 9.85 5.34 1.65
CA ILE A 43 11.15 5.10 2.26
C ILE A 43 11.00 5.38 3.75
N LYS A 44 11.47 4.46 4.61
CA LYS A 44 11.67 4.73 6.03
C LYS A 44 12.86 5.66 6.20
N SER A 45 12.90 6.80 5.52
CA SER A 45 13.88 7.80 5.82
C SER A 45 13.46 8.38 7.17
N ALA A 46 14.28 8.14 8.19
CA ALA A 46 14.13 8.78 9.49
C ALA A 46 14.02 10.30 9.35
N TYR A 47 14.46 10.86 8.22
CA TYR A 47 14.40 12.26 7.88
C TYR A 47 13.62 12.48 6.58
N ALA A 48 12.57 13.29 6.63
CA ALA A 48 12.01 13.94 5.45
C ALA A 48 12.53 15.38 5.45
N ASN A 49 13.24 15.81 4.40
CA ASN A 49 13.82 17.15 4.30
C ASN A 49 14.72 17.55 5.49
N GLY A 50 15.52 16.61 6.01
CA GLY A 50 16.41 16.88 7.15
C GLY A 50 15.73 16.98 8.52
N GLN A 51 14.41 16.75 8.60
CA GLN A 51 13.66 16.72 9.86
C GLN A 51 13.11 15.31 10.11
N TYR A 52 13.06 14.90 11.38
CA TYR A 52 12.50 13.60 11.73
C TYR A 52 11.06 13.50 11.22
N ALA A 53 10.73 12.42 10.50
CA ALA A 53 9.38 12.27 9.96
C ALA A 53 8.37 12.07 11.11
N THR A 54 7.78 13.16 11.61
CA THR A 54 6.85 13.16 12.75
C THR A 54 5.41 12.83 12.40
N ARG A 55 5.05 12.87 11.10
CA ARG A 55 3.70 12.55 10.65
C ARG A 55 3.45 11.05 10.68
N LYS A 56 2.65 10.61 11.65
CA LYS A 56 2.09 9.25 11.67
C LYS A 56 1.23 9.06 10.40
N PRO A 57 1.38 7.95 9.67
CA PRO A 57 0.53 7.65 8.53
C PRO A 57 -0.94 7.51 8.98
N THR A 58 -1.89 7.80 8.09
CA THR A 58 -3.33 7.63 8.34
C THR A 58 -3.74 6.21 8.69
N SER A 59 -2.91 5.21 8.37
CA SER A 59 -3.06 3.82 8.78
C SER A 59 -2.55 3.50 10.19
N ALA A 60 -1.98 4.47 10.92
CA ALA A 60 -1.47 4.24 12.27
C ALA A 60 -2.58 3.77 13.22
N GLY A 61 -2.37 2.63 13.89
CA GLY A 61 -3.36 2.01 14.77
C GLY A 61 -4.48 1.24 14.06
N LYS A 62 -4.50 1.20 12.72
CA LYS A 62 -5.50 0.48 11.91
C LYS A 62 -4.84 -0.65 11.12
N PRO A 63 -4.88 -1.91 11.60
CA PRO A 63 -4.14 -3.00 10.97
C PRO A 63 -4.62 -3.34 9.55
N HIS A 64 -5.89 -3.12 9.26
CA HIS A 64 -6.49 -3.32 7.93
C HIS A 64 -6.14 -2.22 6.92
N LEU A 65 -5.48 -1.12 7.33
CA LEU A 65 -5.13 -0.03 6.42
C LEU A 65 -3.63 -0.02 6.11
N TYR A 66 -3.29 0.24 4.85
CA TYR A 66 -1.92 0.38 4.39
C TYR A 66 -1.72 1.72 3.69
N THR A 67 -0.74 2.51 4.12
CA THR A 67 -0.45 3.81 3.50
C THR A 67 0.62 3.66 2.44
N ALA A 68 0.36 4.11 1.22
CA ALA A 68 1.31 4.10 0.12
C ALA A 68 1.18 5.35 -0.75
N ALA A 69 2.22 5.71 -1.49
CA ALA A 69 2.16 6.84 -2.42
C ALA A 69 1.72 6.35 -3.80
N GLU A 70 0.64 6.89 -4.36
CA GLU A 70 0.18 6.54 -5.72
C GLU A 70 1.02 7.25 -6.78
N VAL A 71 1.59 6.49 -7.72
CA VAL A 71 2.56 7.01 -8.71
C VAL A 71 1.92 7.92 -9.75
N LEU A 72 0.74 7.54 -10.25
CA LEU A 72 0.03 8.28 -11.30
C LEU A 72 -0.44 9.68 -10.87
N ASN A 73 -0.47 9.95 -9.56
CA ASN A 73 -0.85 11.25 -9.01
C ASN A 73 0.37 12.05 -8.50
N MET A 74 1.60 11.63 -8.82
CA MET A 74 2.82 12.35 -8.43
C MET A 74 3.21 13.49 -9.39
N GLU A 75 2.50 13.68 -10.52
CA GLU A 75 2.88 14.64 -11.58
C GLU A 75 2.79 16.13 -11.22
N GLU A 76 2.34 16.51 -10.01
CA GLU A 76 2.24 17.93 -9.64
C GLU A 76 2.66 18.22 -8.19
N GLY A 77 3.74 17.60 -7.70
CA GLY A 77 4.30 17.91 -6.37
C GLY A 77 3.36 17.61 -5.18
N LYS A 78 2.17 17.06 -5.44
CA LYS A 78 1.22 16.58 -4.45
C LYS A 78 1.49 15.10 -4.25
N SER A 79 2.19 14.74 -3.17
CA SER A 79 2.28 13.36 -2.72
C SER A 79 0.88 12.83 -2.43
N ALA A 80 0.26 12.14 -3.39
CA ALA A 80 -1.04 11.51 -3.20
C ALA A 80 -0.86 10.23 -2.38
N PHE A 81 -0.62 10.40 -1.08
CA PHE A 81 -0.72 9.30 -0.14
C PHE A 81 -2.14 8.75 -0.20
N ARG A 82 -2.24 7.45 -0.44
CA ARG A 82 -3.48 6.70 -0.45
C ARG A 82 -3.45 5.69 0.67
N THR A 83 -4.63 5.44 1.20
CA THR A 83 -4.85 4.38 2.17
C THR A 83 -5.55 3.23 1.45
N ILE A 84 -4.94 2.05 1.48
CA ILE A 84 -5.44 0.82 0.88
C ILE A 84 -6.08 0.00 2.00
N ASN A 85 -7.31 -0.48 1.80
CA ASN A 85 -7.91 -1.46 2.69
C ASN A 85 -7.42 -2.86 2.31
N LEU A 86 -6.77 -3.55 3.26
CA LEU A 86 -6.22 -4.89 3.10
C LEU A 86 -7.28 -5.97 3.17
N GLU A 87 -8.42 -5.70 3.79
CA GLU A 87 -9.56 -6.63 3.82
C GLU A 87 -10.12 -6.82 2.41
N THR A 88 -10.20 -5.73 1.63
CA THR A 88 -10.71 -5.73 0.25
C THR A 88 -9.62 -5.89 -0.80
N LEU A 89 -8.37 -6.14 -0.39
CA LEU A 89 -7.25 -6.38 -1.29
C LEU A 89 -7.38 -7.78 -1.90
N ILE A 90 -7.52 -7.80 -3.23
CA ILE A 90 -7.72 -9.02 -4.02
C ILE A 90 -6.44 -9.45 -4.75
N ARG A 91 -5.52 -8.53 -5.04
CA ARG A 91 -4.26 -8.84 -5.72
C ARG A 91 -3.17 -7.84 -5.36
N ALA A 92 -1.94 -8.32 -5.29
CA ALA A 92 -0.75 -7.49 -5.20
C ALA A 92 0.36 -8.02 -6.11
N LYS A 93 1.15 -7.13 -6.70
CA LYS A 93 2.39 -7.47 -7.40
C LYS A 93 3.54 -6.73 -6.74
N VAL A 94 4.43 -7.48 -6.11
CA VAL A 94 5.56 -6.96 -5.30
C VAL A 94 6.83 -7.65 -5.77
N ASN A 95 7.89 -6.88 -6.07
CA ASN A 95 9.18 -7.41 -6.53
C ASN A 95 9.08 -8.38 -7.73
N GLY A 96 8.09 -8.16 -8.62
CA GLY A 96 7.84 -9.03 -9.78
C GLY A 96 6.99 -10.27 -9.46
N ILE A 97 6.78 -10.60 -8.19
CA ILE A 97 5.93 -11.71 -7.74
C ILE A 97 4.49 -11.23 -7.63
N GLU A 98 3.57 -12.04 -8.16
CA GLU A 98 2.15 -11.77 -8.10
C GLU A 98 1.47 -12.64 -7.04
N TYR A 99 0.66 -11.98 -6.20
CA TYR A 99 -0.11 -12.58 -5.13
C TYR A 99 -1.60 -12.31 -5.38
N LYS A 100 -2.40 -13.37 -5.35
CA LYS A 100 -3.87 -13.30 -5.41
C LYS A 100 -4.44 -13.70 -4.05
N PHE A 101 -5.37 -12.91 -3.56
CA PHE A 101 -6.04 -13.09 -2.28
C PHE A 101 -7.51 -13.35 -2.57
N ASP A 102 -7.93 -14.59 -2.39
CA ASP A 102 -9.33 -15.02 -2.43
C ASP A 102 -10.05 -14.67 -1.12
#